data_AF-A0A6N8EEV3-F1
#
_entry.id   AF-A0A6N8EEV3-F1
#
_cell.length_a   1.000
_cell.length_b   1.000
_cell.length_c   1.000
_cell.angle_alpha   90.00
_cell.angle_beta   90.00
_cell.angle_gamma   90.00
#
_symmetry.space_group_name_H-M   'P 1'
#
loop_
_entity.id
_entity.type
_entity.pdbx_description
1 polymer ?
#
loop_
_entity_poly.entity_id
_entity_poly.type
_entity_poly.pdbx_seq_one_letter_code
_entity_poly.pdbx_strand_id
1 'polypeptide(L)'
;MTTTEPIITPRVIASPSSWIEGEANRALIAARLLDALGTVQWIGASPYRPHHKRRNWFVSIAAFTEPDTPTWNERELNIETLRASGPGGQHVNRTESAVRIIHRPTGLSVLAQEERSQHLNRRLALARLAALLAEHAEQQSRAAEDQRWRQHTQLERGNAVRVYRGAAWARDI
;
A
#
# COMPACT_ATOMS: atom_id res chain seq x y z
N MET A 1 -35.36 15.94 7.87
CA MET A 1 -35.14 14.82 6.92
C MET A 1 -33.70 14.90 6.45
N THR A 2 -32.84 14.05 6.99
CA THR A 2 -31.39 14.08 6.79
C THR A 2 -31.08 13.43 5.45
N THR A 3 -30.86 14.24 4.41
CA THR A 3 -30.49 13.75 3.08
C THR A 3 -29.01 13.38 3.09
N THR A 4 -28.73 12.08 3.21
CA THR A 4 -27.44 11.47 2.92
C THR A 4 -27.06 11.79 1.48
N GLU A 5 -26.12 12.72 1.28
CA GLU A 5 -25.53 12.93 -0.05
C GLU A 5 -24.71 11.68 -0.42
N PRO A 6 -24.87 11.11 -1.62
CA PRO A 6 -23.98 10.06 -2.06
C PRO A 6 -22.59 10.67 -2.23
N ILE A 7 -21.65 10.25 -1.37
CA ILE A 7 -20.23 10.41 -1.61
C ILE A 7 -19.98 9.64 -2.92
N ILE A 8 -19.94 10.36 -4.03
CA ILE A 8 -19.44 9.84 -5.29
C ILE A 8 -17.94 9.67 -5.06
N THR A 9 -17.56 8.54 -4.48
CA THR A 9 -16.20 8.04 -4.65
C THR A 9 -15.99 7.97 -6.15
N PRO A 10 -14.98 8.65 -6.72
CA PRO A 10 -14.59 8.36 -8.07
C PRO A 10 -14.29 6.87 -8.07
N ARG A 11 -15.10 6.09 -8.79
CA ARG A 11 -14.79 4.71 -9.09
C ARG A 11 -13.47 4.79 -9.84
N VAL A 12 -12.38 4.55 -9.11
CA VAL A 12 -11.06 4.33 -9.68
C VAL A 12 -11.28 3.14 -10.59
N ILE A 13 -11.43 3.39 -11.89
CA ILE A 13 -11.19 2.35 -12.87
C ILE A 13 -9.67 2.18 -12.77
N ALA A 14 -9.24 1.36 -11.80
CA ALA A 14 -7.98 0.69 -11.90
C ALA A 14 -8.12 -0.10 -13.20
N SER A 15 -7.56 0.46 -14.29
CA SER A 15 -7.54 -0.21 -15.56
C SER A 15 -6.91 -1.58 -15.30
N PRO A 16 -7.61 -2.68 -15.60
CA PRO A 16 -6.99 -3.99 -15.60
C PRO A 16 -5.79 -3.88 -16.53
N SER A 17 -4.61 -4.23 -16.02
CA SER A 17 -3.34 -4.27 -16.75
C SER A 17 -3.37 -5.17 -17.99
N SER A 18 -4.49 -5.86 -18.25
CA SER A 18 -4.79 -6.79 -19.33
C SER A 18 -5.32 -6.18 -20.64
N TRP A 19 -5.60 -4.87 -20.72
CA TRP A 19 -6.09 -4.22 -21.97
C TRP A 19 -5.03 -3.42 -22.75
N ILE A 20 -3.78 -3.39 -22.28
CA ILE A 20 -2.72 -2.58 -22.89
C ILE A 20 -1.73 -3.52 -23.58
N GLU A 21 -2.03 -3.91 -24.82
CA GLU A 21 -1.07 -4.59 -25.67
C GLU A 21 0.06 -3.62 -26.06
N GLY A 22 1.30 -3.99 -25.73
CA GLY A 22 2.52 -3.28 -26.14
C GLY A 22 3.13 -2.35 -25.08
N GLU A 23 4.44 -2.50 -24.87
CA GLU A 23 5.24 -1.75 -23.90
C GLU A 23 5.33 -0.24 -24.24
N ALA A 24 5.31 0.08 -25.54
CA ALA A 24 5.25 1.46 -26.03
C ALA A 24 3.92 2.18 -25.67
N ASN A 25 2.79 1.45 -25.69
CA ASN A 25 1.50 2.00 -25.29
C ASN A 25 1.42 2.24 -23.78
N ARG A 26 2.04 1.36 -22.98
CA ARG A 26 2.17 1.56 -21.53
C ARG A 26 2.96 2.81 -21.19
N ALA A 27 4.10 3.02 -21.83
CA ALA A 27 4.94 4.20 -21.60
C ALA A 27 4.22 5.51 -21.99
N LEU A 28 3.51 5.52 -23.13
CA LEU A 28 2.75 6.69 -23.57
C LEU A 28 1.58 7.01 -22.63
N ILE A 29 0.84 5.99 -22.18
CA ILE A 29 -0.26 6.16 -21.22
C ILE A 29 0.27 6.65 -19.88
N ALA A 30 1.36 6.05 -19.38
CA ALA A 30 2.02 6.48 -18.16
C ALA A 30 2.46 7.95 -18.25
N ALA A 31 3.11 8.35 -19.35
CA ALA A 31 3.52 9.74 -19.57
C ALA A 31 2.33 10.71 -19.58
N ARG A 32 1.22 10.35 -20.23
CA ARG A 32 0.00 11.20 -20.25
C ARG A 32 -0.69 11.30 -18.89
N LEU A 33 -0.63 10.25 -18.07
CA LEU A 33 -1.15 10.23 -16.70
C LEU A 33 -0.25 11.00 -15.74
N LEU A 34 1.07 10.91 -15.91
CA LEU A 34 2.06 11.70 -15.15
C LEU A 34 1.85 13.21 -15.34
N ASP A 35 1.63 13.66 -16.57
CA ASP A 35 1.29 15.07 -16.87
C ASP A 35 -0.10 15.49 -16.35
N ALA A 36 -0.90 14.55 -15.82
CA ALA A 36 -2.22 14.82 -15.26
C ALA A 36 -2.25 14.75 -13.73
N LEU A 37 -1.14 14.41 -13.08
CA LEU A 37 -1.07 14.28 -11.63
C LEU A 37 -1.35 15.62 -10.94
N GLY A 38 -2.24 15.61 -9.95
CA GLY A 38 -2.72 16.81 -9.25
C GLY A 38 -4.19 17.09 -9.51
N THR A 39 -4.62 18.32 -9.26
CA THR A 39 -6.01 18.72 -9.46
C THR A 39 -6.28 19.04 -10.93
N VAL A 40 -7.31 18.44 -11.50
CA VAL A 40 -7.90 18.80 -12.79
C VAL A 40 -9.20 19.56 -12.55
N GLN A 41 -9.35 20.71 -13.20
CA GLN A 41 -10.56 21.53 -13.13
C GLN A 41 -11.36 21.39 -14.41
N TRP A 42 -12.68 21.24 -14.27
CA TRP A 42 -13.63 21.40 -15.38
C TRP A 42 -14.59 22.55 -15.09
N ILE A 43 -14.78 23.42 -16.08
CA ILE A 43 -15.62 24.61 -16.02
C ILE A 43 -16.81 24.41 -16.98
N GLY A 44 -17.98 24.11 -16.42
CA GLY A 44 -19.19 23.82 -17.21
C GLY A 44 -20.43 23.62 -16.36
N ALA A 45 -21.61 23.72 -16.99
CA ALA A 45 -22.87 23.39 -16.33
C ALA A 45 -22.98 21.86 -16.16
N SER A 46 -23.46 21.41 -15.00
CA SER A 46 -23.62 19.97 -14.75
C SER A 46 -24.68 19.37 -15.68
N PRO A 47 -24.38 18.27 -16.40
CA PRO A 47 -25.40 17.56 -17.17
C PRO A 47 -26.43 16.87 -16.26
N TYR A 48 -26.07 16.54 -15.02
CA TYR A 48 -26.93 15.85 -14.06
C TYR A 48 -27.73 16.80 -13.16
N ARG A 49 -27.30 18.06 -13.03
CA ARG A 49 -28.02 19.11 -12.27
C ARG A 49 -28.14 20.39 -13.10
N PRO A 50 -29.04 20.44 -14.09
CA PRO A 50 -29.12 21.55 -15.05
C PRO A 50 -29.40 22.92 -14.40
N HIS A 51 -30.19 22.95 -13.32
CA HIS A 51 -30.56 24.20 -12.63
C HIS A 51 -29.57 24.63 -11.54
N HIS A 52 -28.47 23.90 -11.33
CA HIS A 52 -27.52 24.21 -10.28
C HIS A 52 -26.51 25.29 -10.71
N LYS A 53 -26.29 26.31 -9.87
CA LYS A 53 -25.44 27.47 -10.22
C LYS A 53 -23.94 27.17 -10.32
N ARG A 54 -23.47 26.05 -9.76
CA ARG A 54 -22.05 25.66 -9.76
C ARG A 54 -21.55 25.37 -11.17
N ARG A 55 -20.42 25.97 -11.52
CA ARG A 55 -19.73 25.75 -12.80
C ARG A 55 -18.32 25.20 -12.67
N ASN A 56 -17.67 25.33 -11.50
CA ASN A 56 -16.33 24.82 -11.25
C ASN A 56 -16.38 23.44 -10.58
N TRP A 57 -15.84 22.44 -11.26
CA TRP A 57 -15.73 21.05 -10.83
C TRP A 57 -14.24 20.70 -10.74
N PHE A 58 -13.87 19.95 -9.72
CA PHE A 58 -12.47 19.61 -9.45
C PHE A 58 -12.37 18.12 -9.22
N VAL A 59 -11.33 17.51 -9.80
CA VAL A 59 -11.02 16.09 -9.67
C VAL A 59 -9.53 15.99 -9.33
N SER A 60 -9.18 15.27 -8.27
CA SER A 60 -7.78 14.96 -7.97
C SER A 60 -7.38 13.68 -8.68
N ILE A 61 -6.24 13.71 -9.36
CA ILE A 61 -5.60 12.54 -9.96
C ILE A 61 -4.30 12.28 -9.20
N ALA A 62 -4.22 11.12 -8.55
CA ALA A 62 -3.02 10.67 -7.86
C ALA A 62 -2.64 9.28 -8.35
N ALA A 63 -1.33 9.04 -8.47
CA ALA A 63 -0.78 7.73 -8.73
C ALA A 63 -0.40 7.06 -7.40
N PHE A 64 -0.65 5.75 -7.33
CA PHE A 64 -0.27 4.93 -6.20
C PHE A 64 0.41 3.68 -6.71
N THR A 65 1.40 3.22 -5.95
CA THR A 65 1.98 1.89 -6.14
C THR A 65 1.15 0.90 -5.33
N GLU A 66 0.78 -0.20 -5.97
CA GLU A 66 0.13 -1.31 -5.26
C GLU A 66 1.17 -1.96 -4.34
N PRO A 67 0.83 -2.25 -3.06
CA PRO A 67 1.76 -2.93 -2.18
C PRO A 67 2.10 -4.31 -2.76
N ASP A 68 3.37 -4.68 -2.74
CA ASP A 68 3.82 -5.99 -3.19
C ASP A 68 3.18 -7.09 -2.34
N THR A 69 2.82 -8.21 -2.97
CA THR A 69 2.40 -9.41 -2.24
C THR A 69 3.59 -9.90 -1.41
N PRO A 70 3.46 -10.01 -0.07
CA PRO A 70 4.56 -10.39 0.79
C PRO A 70 4.92 -11.87 0.56
N THR A 71 5.89 -12.10 -0.32
CA THR A 71 6.54 -13.39 -0.48
C THR A 71 7.93 -13.27 0.15
N TRP A 72 8.21 -14.12 1.13
CA TRP A 72 9.53 -14.19 1.76
C TRP A 72 10.15 -15.55 1.47
N ASN A 73 11.46 -15.56 1.26
CA ASN A 73 12.22 -16.78 0.98
C ASN A 73 13.13 -17.13 2.15
N GLU A 74 13.40 -18.42 2.35
CA GLU A 74 14.37 -18.85 3.37
C GLU A 74 15.77 -18.25 3.17
N ARG A 75 16.12 -17.93 1.92
CA ARG A 75 17.40 -17.28 1.58
C ARG A 75 17.54 -15.89 2.21
N GLU A 76 16.44 -15.21 2.51
CA GLU A 76 16.46 -13.87 3.10
C GLU A 76 16.63 -13.91 4.63
N LEU A 77 16.56 -15.10 5.22
CA LEU A 77 16.66 -15.31 6.66
C LEU A 77 18.12 -15.51 7.10
N ASN A 78 18.52 -14.76 8.13
CA ASN A 78 19.71 -15.07 8.91
C ASN A 78 19.29 -15.87 10.15
N ILE A 79 19.85 -17.07 10.32
CA ILE A 79 19.50 -17.97 11.42
C ILE A 79 20.72 -18.12 12.31
N GLU A 80 20.60 -17.64 13.55
CA GLU A 80 21.66 -17.67 14.55
C GLU A 80 21.26 -18.64 15.68
N THR A 81 22.21 -19.48 16.09
CA THR A 81 22.07 -20.37 17.24
C THR A 81 22.72 -19.74 18.46
N LEU A 82 22.00 -19.75 19.57
CA LEU A 82 22.37 -19.07 20.81
C LEU A 82 22.22 -20.03 21.98
N ARG A 83 22.89 -19.74 23.09
CA ARG A 83 22.58 -20.39 24.37
C ARG A 83 21.29 -19.82 24.91
N ALA A 84 20.43 -20.70 25.42
CA ALA A 84 19.20 -20.28 26.07
C ALA A 84 19.53 -19.45 27.33
N SER A 85 18.83 -18.35 27.53
CA SER A 85 19.01 -17.47 28.68
C SER A 85 17.96 -17.78 29.76
N GLY A 86 18.38 -18.08 30.98
CA GLY A 86 17.45 -18.21 32.12
C GLY A 86 18.04 -19.00 33.30
N PRO A 87 17.36 -18.97 34.47
CA PRO A 87 17.71 -19.81 35.62
C PRO A 87 17.44 -21.28 35.28
N GLY A 88 18.42 -21.95 34.66
CA GLY A 88 18.34 -23.33 34.21
C GLY A 88 19.48 -24.19 34.77
N GLY A 89 19.27 -25.51 34.79
CA GLY A 89 20.28 -26.48 35.20
C GLY A 89 21.45 -26.58 34.20
N GLN A 90 22.43 -27.45 34.49
CA GLN A 90 23.67 -27.60 33.68
C GLN A 90 23.42 -27.76 32.17
N HIS A 91 22.30 -28.38 31.78
CA HIS A 91 21.93 -28.57 30.38
C HIS A 91 21.56 -27.28 29.64
N VAL A 92 20.97 -26.28 30.33
CA VAL A 92 20.59 -24.98 29.75
C VAL A 92 21.84 -24.13 29.46
N ASN A 93 22.85 -24.24 30.33
CA ASN A 93 24.06 -23.43 30.24
C ASN A 93 25.10 -23.98 29.24
N ARG A 94 25.02 -25.27 28.89
CA ARG A 94 26.00 -25.94 28.01
C ARG A 94 25.55 -26.06 26.55
N THR A 95 24.24 -26.12 26.29
CA THR A 95 23.71 -26.43 24.96
C THR A 95 23.18 -25.19 24.24
N GLU A 96 23.55 -25.01 22.99
CA GLU A 96 23.10 -23.93 22.11
C GLU A 96 21.73 -24.28 21.48
N SER A 97 20.70 -24.38 22.33
CA SER A 97 19.35 -24.77 21.90
C SER A 97 18.49 -23.59 21.41
N ALA A 98 18.81 -22.34 21.78
CA ALA A 98 18.03 -21.19 21.38
C ALA A 98 18.30 -20.81 19.92
N VAL A 99 17.26 -20.38 19.20
CA VAL A 99 17.37 -20.00 17.79
C VAL A 99 16.79 -18.59 17.61
N ARG A 100 17.61 -17.71 17.03
CA ARG A 100 17.18 -16.40 16.54
C ARG A 100 17.09 -16.42 15.03
N ILE A 101 16.01 -15.88 14.48
CA ILE A 101 15.84 -15.71 13.04
C ILE A 101 15.60 -14.24 12.74
N ILE A 102 16.34 -13.69 11.79
CA ILE A 102 16.27 -12.31 11.35
C ILE A 102 15.90 -12.29 9.88
N HIS A 103 14.82 -11.60 9.51
CA HIS A 103 14.48 -11.33 8.13
C HIS A 103 15.27 -10.11 7.65
N ARG A 104 16.25 -10.30 6.75
CA ARG A 104 17.17 -9.23 6.34
C ARG A 104 16.48 -8.02 5.70
N PRO A 105 15.47 -8.18 4.81
CA PRO A 105 14.80 -7.05 4.17
C PRO A 105 14.03 -6.14 5.13
N THR A 106 13.32 -6.72 6.12
CA THR A 106 12.49 -5.94 7.05
C THR A 106 13.19 -5.62 8.36
N GLY A 107 14.30 -6.29 8.67
CA GLY A 107 15.00 -6.17 9.96
C GLY A 107 14.26 -6.83 11.13
N LEU A 108 13.10 -7.47 10.88
CA LEU A 108 12.33 -8.14 11.93
C LEU A 108 13.09 -9.37 12.44
N SER A 109 13.16 -9.52 13.76
CA SER A 109 13.85 -10.62 14.42
C SER A 109 12.95 -11.32 15.43
N VAL A 110 13.06 -12.65 15.49
CA VAL A 110 12.36 -13.49 16.47
C VAL A 110 13.35 -14.39 17.18
N LEU A 111 13.14 -14.60 18.48
CA LEU A 111 13.86 -15.58 19.29
C LEU A 111 12.90 -16.68 19.76
N ALA A 112 13.35 -17.93 19.69
CA ALA A 112 12.68 -19.08 20.31
C ALA A 112 13.68 -19.88 21.15
N GLN A 113 13.35 -20.11 22.42
CA GLN A 113 14.20 -20.82 23.37
C GLN A 113 13.42 -21.72 24.34
N GLU A 114 12.12 -21.95 24.09
CA GLU A 114 11.26 -22.69 25.01
C GLU A 114 11.56 -24.19 25.03
N GLU A 115 11.97 -24.73 23.88
CA GLU A 115 12.21 -26.16 23.73
C GLU A 115 13.66 -26.52 24.02
N ARG A 116 13.85 -27.77 24.46
CA ARG A 116 15.19 -28.35 24.67
C ARG A 116 15.91 -28.63 23.35
N SER A 117 15.16 -28.82 22.27
CA SER A 117 15.67 -29.14 20.94
C SER A 117 15.78 -27.89 20.06
N GLN A 118 16.96 -27.70 19.48
CA GLN A 118 17.22 -26.63 18.51
C GLN A 118 16.28 -26.69 17.30
N HIS A 119 15.97 -27.89 16.80
CA HIS A 119 15.08 -28.06 15.63
C HIS A 119 13.65 -27.61 15.93
N LEU A 120 13.14 -27.89 17.14
CA LEU A 120 11.81 -27.43 17.56
C LEU A 120 11.79 -25.91 17.72
N ASN A 121 12.82 -25.33 18.35
CA ASN A 121 12.96 -23.87 18.47
C ASN A 121 13.06 -23.21 17.09
N ARG A 122 13.76 -23.82 16.12
CA ARG A 122 13.81 -23.30 14.75
C ARG A 122 12.44 -23.25 14.09
N ARG A 123 11.66 -24.34 14.17
CA ARG A 123 10.28 -24.39 13.62
C ARG A 123 9.37 -23.35 14.26
N LEU A 124 9.48 -23.20 15.58
CA LEU A 124 8.71 -22.21 16.33
C LEU A 124 9.09 -20.77 15.96
N ALA A 125 10.40 -20.47 15.86
CA ALA A 125 10.88 -19.16 15.42
C ALA A 125 10.42 -18.82 14.01
N LEU A 126 10.41 -19.80 13.08
CA LEU A 126 9.88 -19.62 11.73
C LEU A 126 8.38 -19.32 11.74
N ALA A 127 7.59 -20.08 12.52
CA ALA A 127 6.15 -19.85 12.62
C ALA A 127 5.82 -18.46 13.17
N ARG A 128 6.55 -18.01 14.19
CA ARG A 128 6.43 -16.66 14.76
C ARG A 128 6.85 -15.57 13.78
N LEU A 129 7.95 -15.78 13.07
CA LEU A 129 8.41 -14.82 12.06
C LEU A 129 7.39 -14.67 10.93
N ALA A 130 6.82 -15.78 10.47
CA ALA A 130 5.78 -15.77 9.45
C ALA A 130 4.55 -14.96 9.90
N ALA A 131 4.11 -15.14 11.16
CA ALA A 131 3.01 -14.37 11.73
C ALA A 131 3.32 -12.87 11.81
N LEU A 132 4.52 -12.50 12.29
CA LEU A 132 4.96 -11.10 12.35
C LEU A 132 5.08 -10.45 10.96
N LEU A 133 5.57 -11.19 9.96
CA LEU A 133 5.64 -10.69 8.59
C LEU A 133 4.25 -10.46 7.99
N ALA A 134 3.30 -11.36 8.24
CA ALA A 134 1.93 -11.20 7.79
C ALA A 134 1.27 -9.97 8.45
N GLU A 135 1.44 -9.81 9.76
CA GLU A 135 0.95 -8.63 10.47
C GLU A 135 1.59 -7.33 9.96
N HIS A 136 2.90 -7.35 9.72
CA HIS A 136 3.62 -6.20 9.17
C HIS A 136 3.09 -5.80 7.78
N ALA A 137 2.86 -6.77 6.90
CA ALA A 137 2.29 -6.51 5.58
C ALA A 137 0.86 -5.97 5.66
N GLU A 138 0.04 -6.50 6.56
CA GLU A 138 -1.31 -5.98 6.78
C GLU A 138 -1.30 -4.53 7.28
N GLN A 139 -0.41 -4.20 8.22
CA GLN A 139 -0.22 -2.83 8.70
C GLN A 139 0.20 -1.88 7.57
N GLN A 140 1.11 -2.30 6.70
CA GLN A 140 1.52 -1.50 5.53
C GLN A 140 0.36 -1.28 4.57
N SER A 141 -0.44 -2.32 4.28
CA SER A 141 -1.62 -2.22 3.42
C SER A 141 -2.64 -1.22 3.99
N ARG A 142 -2.96 -1.34 5.29
CA ARG A 142 -3.86 -0.41 5.99
C ARG A 142 -3.34 1.02 5.96
N ALA A 143 -2.04 1.23 6.17
CA ALA A 143 -1.44 2.57 6.08
C ALA A 143 -1.56 3.16 4.67
N ALA A 144 -1.39 2.34 3.63
CA ALA A 144 -1.56 2.76 2.24
C ALA A 144 -3.04 3.08 1.91
N GLU A 145 -3.99 2.33 2.45
CA GLU A 145 -5.43 2.63 2.38
C GLU A 145 -5.78 3.95 3.07
N ASP A 146 -5.28 4.17 4.28
CA ASP A 146 -5.48 5.41 5.03
C ASP A 146 -4.90 6.61 4.28
N GLN A 147 -3.73 6.46 3.66
CA GLN A 147 -3.14 7.51 2.84
C GLN A 147 -4.02 7.82 1.62
N ARG A 148 -4.51 6.79 0.91
CA ARG A 148 -5.46 6.94 -0.21
C ARG A 148 -6.73 7.67 0.24
N TRP A 149 -7.27 7.31 1.40
CA TRP A 149 -8.46 7.95 1.96
C TRP A 149 -8.23 9.43 2.30
N ARG A 150 -7.13 9.76 2.98
CA ARG A 150 -6.80 11.16 3.33
C ARG A 150 -6.69 12.05 2.10
N GLN A 151 -6.10 11.55 1.02
CA GLN A 151 -5.98 12.30 -0.23
C GLN A 151 -7.33 12.59 -0.89
N HIS A 152 -8.34 11.72 -0.72
CA HIS A 152 -9.70 12.01 -1.18
C HIS A 152 -10.30 13.26 -0.49
N THR A 153 -9.94 13.51 0.78
CA THR A 153 -10.41 14.68 1.54
C THR A 153 -9.61 15.96 1.21
N GLN A 154 -8.35 15.84 0.78
CA GLN A 154 -7.43 16.95 0.56
C GLN A 154 -7.46 17.53 -0.87
N LEU A 155 -8.64 17.60 -1.49
CA LEU A 155 -8.79 18.18 -2.83
C LEU A 155 -8.40 19.68 -2.84
N GLU A 156 -7.23 20.00 -3.39
CA GLU A 156 -6.77 21.37 -3.56
C GLU A 156 -7.58 22.07 -4.66
N ARG A 157 -8.25 23.17 -4.31
CA ARG A 157 -9.02 24.01 -5.25
C ARG A 157 -8.25 25.30 -5.49
N GLY A 158 -7.80 25.54 -6.72
CA GLY A 158 -7.12 26.78 -7.10
C GLY A 158 -5.73 26.58 -7.72
N ASN A 159 -5.18 25.38 -7.66
CA ASN A 159 -3.92 25.01 -8.30
C ASN A 159 -4.15 23.86 -9.30
N ALA A 160 -4.99 24.13 -10.31
CA ALA A 160 -5.34 23.11 -11.29
C ALA A 160 -4.19 22.91 -12.28
N VAL A 161 -3.66 21.69 -12.35
CA VAL A 161 -2.62 21.29 -13.32
C VAL A 161 -3.19 21.24 -14.74
N ARG A 162 -4.50 20.98 -14.87
CA ARG A 162 -5.21 21.05 -16.15
C ARG A 162 -6.59 21.66 -15.98
N VAL A 163 -7.01 22.45 -16.97
CA VAL A 163 -8.33 23.07 -17.01
C VAL A 163 -9.04 22.66 -18.30
N TYR A 164 -10.30 22.26 -18.17
CA TYR A 164 -11.19 21.91 -19.28
C TYR A 164 -12.44 22.78 -19.25
N ARG A 165 -13.00 23.13 -20.41
CA ARG A 165 -14.18 24.01 -20.50
C ARG A 165 -15.29 23.45 -21.38
N GLY A 166 -16.52 23.80 -21.00
CA GLY A 166 -17.73 23.53 -21.78
C GLY A 166 -18.11 22.05 -21.86
N ALA A 167 -19.16 21.77 -22.64
CA ALA A 167 -19.66 20.41 -22.84
C ALA A 167 -18.74 19.55 -23.71
N ALA A 168 -17.85 20.17 -24.50
CA ALA A 168 -16.90 19.48 -25.37
C ALA A 168 -15.56 19.16 -24.68
N TRP A 169 -15.39 19.50 -23.40
CA TRP A 169 -14.15 19.30 -22.64
C TRP A 169 -12.90 19.81 -23.36
N ALA A 170 -12.98 21.01 -23.95
CA ALA A 170 -11.83 21.63 -24.59
C ALA A 170 -10.77 21.96 -23.52
N ARG A 171 -9.52 21.55 -23.72
CA ARG A 171 -8.40 21.86 -22.81
C ARG A 171 -7.98 23.31 -23.00
N ASP A 172 -7.93 24.07 -21.92
CA ASP A 172 -7.29 25.38 -21.88
C ASP A 172 -5.77 25.12 -21.92
N ILE A 173 -5.08 25.74 -22.89
CA ILE A 173 -3.62 25.63 -23.08
C ILE A 173 -2.91 26.47 -22.04
#